data_AF-A0A847VSC3-F1
#
_entry.id   AF-A0A847VSC3-F1
#
_cell.length_a   1.000
_cell.length_b   1.000
_cell.length_c   1.000
_cell.angle_alpha   90.00
_cell.angle_beta   90.00
_cell.angle_gamma   90.00
#
_symmetry.space_group_name_H-M   'P 1'
#
loop_
_entity.id
_entity.type
_entity.pdbx_description
1 polymer ?
#
loop_
_entity_poly.entity_id
_entity_poly.type
_entity_poly.pdbx_seq_one_letter_code
_entity_poly.pdbx_strand_id
1 'polypeptide(L)'
;MEIFVGIFMAVGFVYYDESRIRKEKKALEELNIEQYQCTSFFNKIFHWLIALLIFTAFCIYIGFKESNTILISISIALFISGLSLTRYAYHSMRLYHNDSRCIIEGKAVQYKNIKSIRKKSFLPFSKGEVILYSGEKKYVYHPAIEIINQYLNNK
;
A
#
# COMPACT_ATOMS: atom_id res chain seq x y z
N MET A 1 26.24 18.90 -3.66
CA MET A 1 25.33 19.19 -2.53
C MET A 1 23.91 18.70 -2.81
N GLU A 2 23.41 18.85 -4.04
CA GLU A 2 22.04 18.53 -4.46
C GLU A 2 21.68 17.03 -4.43
N ILE A 3 22.64 16.14 -4.78
CA ILE A 3 22.48 14.68 -4.68
C ILE A 3 22.14 14.26 -3.23
N PHE A 4 22.75 14.92 -2.23
CA PHE A 4 22.56 14.57 -0.82
C PHE A 4 21.14 14.91 -0.33
N VAL A 5 20.51 15.96 -0.86
CA VAL A 5 19.13 16.34 -0.50
C VAL A 5 18.14 15.30 -1.02
N GLY A 6 18.31 14.85 -2.27
CA GLY A 6 17.47 13.80 -2.86
C GLY A 6 17.59 12.47 -2.10
N ILE A 7 18.82 12.09 -1.72
CA ILE A 7 19.06 10.89 -0.91
C ILE A 7 18.45 11.03 0.49
N PHE A 8 18.61 12.19 1.15
CA PHE A 8 18.06 12.41 2.49
C PHE A 8 16.53 12.30 2.51
N MET A 9 15.85 12.88 1.50
CA MET A 9 14.39 12.73 1.35
C MET A 9 13.98 11.28 1.10
N ALA A 10 14.69 10.56 0.23
CA ALA A 10 14.41 9.16 -0.05
C ALA A 10 14.59 8.27 1.20
N VAL A 11 15.64 8.49 2.00
CA VAL A 11 15.88 7.79 3.26
C VAL A 11 14.77 8.07 4.27
N GLY A 12 14.34 9.33 4.40
CA GLY A 12 13.22 9.70 5.27
C GLY A 12 11.92 8.99 4.88
N PHE A 13 11.65 8.87 3.57
CA PHE A 13 10.48 8.17 3.04
C PHE A 13 10.54 6.66 3.33
N VAL A 14 11.70 6.03 3.09
CA VAL A 14 11.94 4.62 3.41
C VAL A 14 11.73 4.34 4.90
N TYR A 15 12.27 5.20 5.77
CA TYR A 15 12.12 5.04 7.22
C TYR A 15 10.65 5.14 7.65
N TYR A 16 9.91 6.08 7.08
CA TYR A 16 8.48 6.24 7.32
C TYR A 16 7.69 4.99 6.93
N ASP A 17 7.89 4.46 5.71
CA ASP A 17 7.20 3.25 5.26
C ASP A 17 7.58 2.02 6.09
N GLU A 18 8.87 1.84 6.43
CA GLU A 18 9.33 0.73 7.26
C GLU A 18 8.68 0.76 8.66
N SER A 19 8.49 1.96 9.22
CA SER A 19 7.80 2.12 10.50
C SER A 19 6.34 1.67 10.44
N ARG A 20 5.66 1.91 9.31
CA ARG A 20 4.27 1.50 9.10
C ARG A 20 4.15 0.00 8.92
N ILE A 21 5.05 -0.60 8.12
CA ILE A 21 5.10 -2.05 7.93
C ILE A 21 5.33 -2.76 9.27
N ARG A 22 6.25 -2.27 10.10
CA ARG A 22 6.51 -2.84 11.42
C ARG A 22 5.28 -2.78 12.34
N LYS A 23 4.57 -1.65 12.35
CA LYS A 23 3.31 -1.52 13.13
C LYS A 23 2.24 -2.50 12.66
N GLU A 24 2.05 -2.61 11.34
CA GLU A 24 1.07 -3.55 10.77
C GLU A 24 1.45 -5.02 11.07
N LYS A 25 2.72 -5.39 10.93
CA LYS A 25 3.20 -6.74 11.26
C LYS A 25 3.01 -7.08 12.74
N LYS A 26 3.39 -6.18 13.65
CA LYS A 26 3.21 -6.40 15.09
C LYS A 26 1.73 -6.58 15.45
N ALA A 27 0.85 -5.77 14.88
CA ALA A 27 -0.60 -5.91 15.09
C ALA A 27 -1.16 -7.23 14.53
N LEU A 28 -0.55 -7.78 13.47
CA LEU A 28 -0.91 -9.10 12.94
C LEU A 28 -0.37 -10.24 13.82
N GLU A 29 0.86 -10.13 14.34
CA GLU A 29 1.44 -11.13 15.25
C GLU A 29 0.64 -11.29 16.56
N GLU A 30 0.02 -10.20 17.03
CA GLU A 30 -0.89 -10.21 18.18
C GLU A 30 -2.23 -10.92 17.87
N LEU A 31 -2.52 -11.22 16.61
CA LEU A 31 -3.74 -11.90 16.16
C LEU A 31 -3.41 -13.35 15.76
N ASN A 32 -4.33 -14.29 16.02
CA ASN A 32 -4.20 -15.66 15.53
C ASN A 32 -4.52 -15.71 14.01
N ILE A 33 -3.53 -15.34 13.19
CA ILE A 33 -3.66 -15.16 11.74
C ILE A 33 -3.92 -16.47 10.98
N GLU A 34 -3.60 -17.63 11.57
CA GLU A 34 -3.81 -18.95 10.95
C GLU A 34 -5.28 -19.25 10.69
N GLN A 35 -6.19 -18.60 11.42
CA GLN A 35 -7.63 -18.71 11.23
C GLN A 35 -8.18 -17.89 10.04
N TYR A 36 -7.30 -17.22 9.29
CA TYR A 36 -7.66 -16.31 8.22
C TYR A 36 -7.01 -16.72 6.90
N GLN A 37 -7.81 -16.72 5.83
CA GLN A 37 -7.30 -16.75 4.48
C GLN A 37 -6.68 -15.39 4.13
N CYS A 38 -5.49 -15.41 3.50
CA CYS A 38 -4.81 -14.21 3.05
C CYS A 38 -4.98 -14.04 1.53
N THR A 39 -5.72 -13.01 1.11
CA THR A 39 -5.81 -12.64 -0.30
C THR A 39 -4.90 -11.45 -0.58
N SER A 40 -3.97 -11.61 -1.52
CA SER A 40 -3.04 -10.56 -1.96
C SER A 40 -3.48 -9.96 -3.30
N PHE A 41 -3.50 -8.64 -3.39
CA PHE A 41 -3.85 -7.91 -4.61
C PHE A 41 -2.66 -7.27 -5.32
N PHE A 42 -1.44 -7.61 -4.89
CA PHE A 42 -0.21 -6.97 -5.34
C PHE A 42 0.08 -7.14 -6.84
N ASN A 43 -0.36 -8.23 -7.46
CA ASN A 43 -0.12 -8.50 -8.88
C ASN A 43 -0.69 -7.39 -9.81
N LYS A 44 -1.69 -6.62 -9.35
CA LYS A 44 -2.25 -5.48 -10.09
C LYS A 44 -1.29 -4.26 -10.17
N ILE A 45 -0.19 -4.28 -9.41
CA ILE A 45 0.74 -3.14 -9.25
C ILE A 45 2.11 -3.42 -9.83
N PHE A 46 2.45 -4.70 -10.01
CA PHE A 46 3.76 -5.09 -10.52
C PHE A 46 4.11 -4.42 -11.87
N HIS A 47 3.12 -4.18 -12.74
CA HIS A 47 3.30 -3.45 -13.99
C HIS A 47 3.72 -1.99 -13.79
N TRP A 48 3.22 -1.33 -12.73
CA TRP A 48 3.63 0.04 -12.38
C TRP A 48 5.08 0.09 -11.90
N LEU A 49 5.53 -0.92 -11.16
CA LEU A 49 6.93 -1.04 -10.73
C LEU A 49 7.86 -1.15 -11.96
N ILE A 50 7.50 -1.97 -12.94
CA ILE A 50 8.26 -2.12 -14.18
C ILE A 50 8.31 -0.79 -14.95
N ALA A 51 7.16 -0.12 -15.10
CA ALA A 51 7.09 1.18 -15.78
C ALA A 51 7.96 2.25 -15.09
N LEU A 52 7.94 2.30 -13.75
CA LEU A 52 8.77 3.20 -12.96
C LEU A 52 10.27 2.91 -13.17
N LEU A 53 10.66 1.63 -13.22
CA LEU A 53 12.04 1.22 -13.42
C LEU A 53 12.55 1.65 -14.80
N ILE A 54 11.75 1.41 -15.86
CA ILE A 54 12.07 1.83 -17.23
C ILE A 54 12.19 3.35 -17.31
N PHE A 55 11.22 4.08 -16.75
CA PHE A 55 11.21 5.54 -16.75
C PHE A 55 12.45 6.11 -16.04
N THR A 56 12.78 5.57 -14.87
CA THR A 56 13.97 5.97 -14.10
C THR A 56 15.25 5.75 -14.91
N ALA A 57 15.42 4.56 -15.51
CA ALA A 57 16.59 4.23 -16.31
C ALA A 57 16.75 5.19 -17.50
N PHE A 58 15.63 5.53 -18.16
CA PHE A 58 15.60 6.50 -19.25
C PHE A 58 16.00 7.91 -18.80
N CYS A 59 15.46 8.41 -17.69
CA CYS A 59 15.82 9.73 -17.17
C CYS A 59 17.29 9.81 -16.73
N ILE A 60 17.83 8.74 -16.13
CA ILE A 60 19.26 8.66 -15.79
C ILE A 60 20.12 8.68 -17.05
N TYR A 61 19.75 7.94 -18.09
CA TYR A 61 20.46 7.94 -19.37
C TYR A 61 20.52 9.33 -20.02
N ILE A 62 19.38 10.04 -20.08
CA ILE A 62 19.33 11.43 -20.57
C ILE A 62 20.19 12.33 -19.69
N GLY A 63 20.07 12.19 -18.37
CA GLY A 63 20.86 12.97 -17.42
C GLY A 63 22.36 12.81 -17.63
N PHE A 64 22.86 11.60 -17.92
CA PHE A 64 24.25 11.39 -18.29
C PHE A 64 24.61 12.05 -19.62
N LYS A 65 23.77 11.91 -20.65
CA LYS A 65 24.00 12.49 -21.97
C LYS A 65 24.07 14.03 -21.93
N GLU A 66 23.24 14.65 -21.10
CA GLU A 66 23.17 16.12 -20.94
C GLU A 66 24.07 16.66 -19.83
N SER A 67 24.85 15.80 -19.14
CA SER A 67 25.61 16.17 -17.93
C SER A 67 24.75 16.83 -16.84
N ASN A 68 23.46 16.48 -16.79
CA ASN A 68 22.48 17.03 -15.87
C ASN A 68 22.40 16.18 -14.60
N THR A 69 23.22 16.52 -13.61
CA THR A 69 23.32 15.81 -12.33
C THR A 69 22.06 15.94 -11.47
N ILE A 70 21.27 17.01 -11.64
CA ILE A 70 19.99 17.21 -10.96
C ILE A 70 18.98 16.16 -11.43
N LEU A 71 18.86 15.96 -12.75
CA LEU A 71 17.96 14.97 -13.32
C LEU A 71 18.30 13.55 -12.84
N ILE A 72 19.59 13.20 -12.80
CA ILE A 72 20.06 11.92 -12.27
C ILE A 72 19.65 11.76 -10.80
N SER A 73 19.88 12.80 -9.98
CA SER A 73 19.57 12.79 -8.55
C SER A 73 18.08 12.59 -8.27
N ILE A 74 17.23 13.34 -8.97
CA ILE A 74 15.77 13.23 -8.84
C ILE A 74 15.29 11.85 -9.28
N SER A 75 15.84 11.31 -10.36
CA SER A 75 15.49 9.97 -10.86
C SER A 75 15.81 8.88 -9.84
N ILE A 76 17.00 8.93 -9.23
CA ILE A 76 17.39 7.98 -8.17
C ILE A 76 16.47 8.12 -6.95
N ALA A 77 16.18 9.34 -6.51
CA ALA A 77 15.29 9.57 -5.37
C ALA A 77 13.85 9.07 -5.64
N LEU A 78 13.33 9.29 -6.85
CA LEU A 78 12.03 8.78 -7.29
C LEU A 78 12.00 7.25 -7.31
N PHE A 79 13.06 6.61 -7.79
CA PHE A 79 13.15 5.16 -7.81
C PHE A 79 13.14 4.57 -6.41
N ILE A 80 13.98 5.07 -5.50
CA ILE A 80 14.02 4.60 -4.11
C ILE A 80 12.66 4.79 -3.43
N SER A 81 12.03 5.96 -3.61
CA SER A 81 10.73 6.27 -3.02
C SER A 81 9.63 5.36 -3.58
N GLY A 82 9.66 5.07 -4.89
CA GLY A 82 8.70 4.15 -5.51
C GLY A 82 8.92 2.69 -5.13
N LEU A 83 10.17 2.24 -4.94
CA LEU A 83 10.47 0.92 -4.35
C LEU A 83 9.88 0.81 -2.94
N SER A 84 10.11 1.82 -2.10
CA SER A 84 9.56 1.90 -0.74
C SER A 84 8.03 1.81 -0.73
N LEU A 85 7.39 2.65 -1.55
CA LEU A 85 5.94 2.68 -1.67
C LEU A 85 5.39 1.34 -2.16
N THR A 86 6.09 0.68 -3.09
CA THR A 86 5.68 -0.63 -3.60
C THR A 86 5.81 -1.71 -2.54
N ARG A 87 6.86 -1.67 -1.72
CA ARG A 87 7.01 -2.56 -0.56
C ARG A 87 5.92 -2.32 0.48
N TYR A 88 5.58 -1.06 0.77
CA TYR A 88 4.43 -0.75 1.64
C TYR A 88 3.13 -1.32 1.05
N ALA A 89 2.87 -1.05 -0.24
CA ALA A 89 1.70 -1.56 -0.95
C ALA A 89 1.62 -3.10 -0.92
N TYR A 90 2.74 -3.80 -1.07
CA TYR A 90 2.80 -5.27 -0.97
C TYR A 90 2.27 -5.79 0.36
N HIS A 91 2.61 -5.11 1.46
CA HIS A 91 2.13 -5.49 2.79
C HIS A 91 0.68 -5.07 2.99
N SER A 92 0.34 -3.85 2.61
CA SER A 92 -0.94 -3.23 2.94
C SER A 92 -2.09 -3.67 2.02
N MET A 93 -1.79 -4.27 0.86
CA MET A 93 -2.79 -4.83 -0.08
C MET A 93 -3.10 -6.31 0.17
N ARG A 94 -2.84 -6.79 1.38
CA ARG A 94 -3.29 -8.09 1.83
C ARG A 94 -4.55 -7.90 2.66
N LEU A 95 -5.57 -8.69 2.37
CA LEU A 95 -6.73 -8.82 3.22
C LEU A 95 -6.69 -10.20 3.87
N TYR A 96 -6.64 -10.22 5.20
CA TYR A 96 -6.84 -11.44 5.98
C TYR A 96 -8.31 -11.54 6.35
N HIS A 97 -8.98 -12.62 5.96
CA HIS A 97 -10.41 -12.79 6.15
C HIS A 97 -10.82 -14.25 6.34
N ASN A 98 -12.00 -14.47 6.90
CA ASN A 98 -12.69 -15.75 6.99
C ASN A 98 -14.20 -15.52 6.88
N ASP A 99 -15.04 -16.52 7.12
CA ASP A 99 -16.50 -16.39 6.88
C ASP A 99 -17.25 -15.39 7.79
N SER A 100 -16.60 -14.91 8.85
CA SER A 100 -17.23 -14.06 9.86
C SER A 100 -16.52 -12.73 10.11
N ARG A 101 -15.21 -12.64 9.81
CA ARG A 101 -14.35 -11.52 10.17
C ARG A 101 -13.33 -11.23 9.08
N CYS A 102 -12.92 -9.96 9.00
CA CYS A 102 -11.73 -9.53 8.27
C CYS A 102 -10.82 -8.70 9.18
N ILE A 103 -9.52 -8.70 8.89
CA ILE A 103 -8.55 -7.85 9.58
C ILE A 103 -8.40 -6.56 8.79
N ILE A 104 -8.69 -5.44 9.44
CA ILE A 104 -8.54 -4.09 8.88
C ILE A 104 -7.71 -3.26 9.84
N GLU A 105 -6.61 -2.69 9.32
CA GLU A 105 -5.67 -1.86 10.10
C GLU A 105 -5.21 -2.55 11.39
N GLY A 106 -4.89 -3.84 11.31
CA GLY A 106 -4.41 -4.62 12.45
C GLY A 106 -5.48 -4.98 13.49
N LYS A 107 -6.78 -4.83 13.18
CA LYS A 107 -7.88 -5.21 14.08
C LYS A 107 -8.86 -6.16 13.39
N ALA A 108 -9.28 -7.21 14.09
CA ALA A 108 -10.35 -8.09 13.62
C ALA A 108 -11.71 -7.38 13.68
N VAL A 109 -12.38 -7.27 12.52
CA VAL A 109 -13.70 -6.66 12.36
C VAL A 109 -14.67 -7.72 11.88
N GLN A 110 -15.77 -7.90 12.60
CA GLN A 110 -16.86 -8.77 12.18
C GLN A 110 -17.67 -8.11 11.05
N TYR A 111 -18.02 -8.85 10.00
CA TYR A 111 -18.77 -8.28 8.87
C TYR A 111 -20.11 -7.67 9.30
N LYS A 112 -20.82 -8.30 10.26
CA LYS A 112 -22.07 -7.76 10.81
C LYS A 112 -21.92 -6.38 11.49
N ASN A 113 -20.70 -5.98 11.85
CA ASN A 113 -20.43 -4.68 12.46
C ASN A 113 -20.12 -3.61 11.40
N ILE A 114 -20.05 -3.97 10.11
CA ILE A 114 -19.84 -3.05 9.01
C ILE A 114 -21.20 -2.53 8.54
N LYS A 115 -21.38 -1.21 8.61
CA LYS A 115 -22.61 -0.53 8.19
C LYS A 115 -22.61 -0.23 6.69
N SER A 116 -21.48 0.22 6.16
CA SER A 116 -21.36 0.60 4.75
C SER A 116 -19.90 0.67 4.31
N ILE A 117 -19.67 0.57 3.00
CA ILE A 117 -18.34 0.76 2.39
C ILE A 117 -18.43 1.84 1.32
N ARG A 118 -17.49 2.78 1.32
CA ARG A 118 -17.40 3.88 0.35
C ARG A 118 -16.08 3.81 -0.40
N LYS A 119 -16.15 3.81 -1.73
CA LYS A 119 -14.98 3.98 -2.60
C LYS A 119 -14.68 5.48 -2.69
N LYS A 120 -13.54 5.92 -2.15
CA LYS A 120 -13.15 7.35 -2.15
C LYS A 120 -12.50 7.82 -3.45
N SER A 121 -11.93 6.92 -4.25
CA SER A 121 -11.26 7.27 -5.50
C SER A 121 -11.26 6.07 -6.47
N PHE A 122 -11.15 6.37 -7.76
CA PHE A 122 -11.02 5.35 -8.82
C PHE A 122 -9.60 4.78 -8.91
N LEU A 123 -8.61 5.44 -8.28
CA LEU A 123 -7.22 5.01 -8.39
C LEU A 123 -7.02 3.63 -7.75
N PRO A 124 -6.27 2.72 -8.39
CA PRO A 124 -6.11 1.33 -7.93
C PRO A 124 -5.38 1.21 -6.58
N PHE A 125 -4.65 2.26 -6.18
CA PHE A 125 -3.95 2.39 -4.91
C PHE A 125 -4.75 3.14 -3.85
N SER A 126 -5.96 3.59 -4.18
CA SER A 126 -6.78 4.31 -3.23
C SER A 126 -7.35 3.36 -2.18
N LYS A 127 -7.41 3.87 -0.95
CA LYS A 127 -8.15 3.21 0.11
C LYS A 127 -9.61 3.62 0.03
N GLY A 128 -10.52 2.65 0.08
CA GLY A 128 -11.91 2.90 0.44
C GLY A 128 -12.07 2.96 1.95
N GLU A 129 -13.23 3.45 2.34
CA GLU A 129 -13.61 3.67 3.73
C GLU A 129 -14.66 2.64 4.12
N VAL A 130 -14.36 1.85 5.14
CA VAL A 130 -15.26 0.92 5.80
C VAL A 130 -15.80 1.62 7.04
N ILE A 131 -17.11 1.83 7.10
CA ILE A 131 -17.79 2.51 8.19
C ILE A 131 -18.47 1.45 9.05
N LEU A 132 -18.11 1.40 10.33
CA LEU A 132 -18.73 0.49 11.29
C LEU A 132 -20.02 1.07 11.85
N TYR A 133 -20.89 0.23 12.41
CA TYR A 133 -22.09 0.68 13.14
C TYR A 133 -21.74 1.55 14.36
N SER A 134 -20.55 1.41 14.93
CA SER A 134 -20.03 2.29 15.99
C SER A 134 -19.71 3.71 15.51
N GLY A 135 -19.68 3.96 14.20
CA GLY A 135 -19.20 5.21 13.60
C GLY A 135 -17.69 5.24 13.36
N GLU A 136 -16.93 4.24 13.82
CA GLU A 136 -15.50 4.11 13.51
C GLU A 136 -15.30 3.93 12.00
N LYS A 137 -14.32 4.64 11.46
CA LYS A 137 -13.93 4.59 10.04
C LYS A 137 -12.59 3.88 9.92
N LYS A 138 -12.53 2.90 9.03
CA LYS A 138 -11.31 2.16 8.73
C LYS A 138 -11.02 2.17 7.24
N TYR A 139 -9.75 2.04 6.87
CA TYR A 139 -9.35 2.15 5.47
C TYR A 139 -8.76 0.85 4.92
N VAL A 140 -9.28 0.40 3.79
CA VAL A 140 -8.83 -0.79 3.06
C VAL A 140 -8.59 -0.46 1.60
N TYR A 141 -7.66 -1.14 0.95
CA TYR A 141 -7.44 -0.93 -0.48
C TYR A 141 -8.65 -1.35 -1.31
N HIS A 142 -8.89 -0.63 -2.40
CA HIS A 142 -10.06 -0.83 -3.25
C HIS A 142 -10.34 -2.29 -3.65
N PRO A 143 -9.35 -3.13 -4.01
CA PRO A 143 -9.60 -4.54 -4.31
C PRO A 143 -10.17 -5.35 -3.13
N ALA A 144 -9.83 -4.98 -1.89
CA ALA A 144 -10.35 -5.65 -0.69
C ALA A 144 -11.84 -5.34 -0.44
N ILE A 145 -12.32 -4.19 -0.92
CA ILE A 145 -13.73 -3.80 -0.80
C ILE A 145 -14.65 -4.79 -1.51
N GLU A 146 -14.22 -5.31 -2.66
CA GLU A 146 -15.01 -6.27 -3.43
C GLU A 146 -15.25 -7.56 -2.64
N ILE A 147 -14.21 -8.08 -1.98
CA ILE A 147 -14.33 -9.26 -1.10
C ILE A 147 -15.24 -8.95 0.08
N ILE A 148 -15.03 -7.82 0.77
CA ILE A 148 -15.85 -7.48 1.94
C ILE A 148 -17.33 -7.33 1.54
N ASN A 149 -17.62 -6.71 0.38
CA ASN A 149 -18.99 -6.59 -0.13
C ASN A 149 -19.62 -7.95 -0.47
N GLN A 150 -18.86 -8.91 -1.01
CA GLN A 150 -19.37 -10.26 -1.26
C GLN A 150 -19.88 -10.93 0.03
N TYR A 151 -19.12 -10.81 1.12
CA TYR A 151 -19.52 -11.35 2.42
C TYR A 151 -20.68 -10.59 3.09
N LEU A 152 -20.87 -9.31 2.75
CA LEU A 152 -22.01 -8.52 3.23
C LEU A 152 -23.32 -8.82 2.49
N ASN A 153 -23.24 -9.13 1.18
CA ASN A 153 -24.41 -9.37 0.34
C ASN A 153 -24.85 -10.85 0.28
N ASN A 154 -23.97 -11.79 0.63
CA ASN A 154 -24.26 -13.23 0.63
C ASN A 154 -24.86 -13.74 1.97
N LYS A 155 -25.34 -12.84 2.85
CA LYS A 155 -26.04 -13.15 4.09
C LYS A 155 -27.36 -12.38 4.15
#